data_AF-A0AAV5DEN7-F1
#
_entry.id   AF-A0AAV5DEN7-F1
#
_cell.length_a   1.000
_cell.length_b   1.000
_cell.length_c   1.000
_cell.angle_alpha   90.00
_cell.angle_beta   90.00
_cell.angle_gamma   90.00
#
_symmetry.space_group_name_H-M   'P 1'
#
loop_
_entity.id
_entity.type
_entity.pdbx_description
1 polymer ?
#
loop_
_entity_poly.entity_id
_entity_poly.type
_entity_poly.pdbx_seq_one_letter_code
_entity_poly.pdbx_strand_id
1 'polypeptide(L)'
;MDRVSGLGVIPGVVRRFDSSKGLVVPHIGWNALEITKDTQLLQEVDGHHVYFVHSYHALPSDANRDWISSICNYGGSFISSISMGNIQAVQFHPEKSGATGLSILKNFLSPNSSGTKVPAHRKASKLAKRVRNLGKPVDLASQYYIDGADEVSFLNITGFRDFPLGDLPMLEVLRCASEKVFVPLTVGGGIRDFTDANGRYYSSLEVASEYFRSGADKISIGSDAVFAAEAFFTNWCKKTGKSSLEQISRVYGNQAVVVSIDPRRVYVKSPEDVPFKTVKVSSKGPSGEEYAWYQCTVSGGRDSRPIGAYELAKAVEELGAGEILLNCIDCDGQGCGFDIDLVKMVSDAVTIPVIASSGAGTVEHFSEVFEKNKCICCPCRWHFPSERETDVQTSALSQVPILSVKEHLIDAGVELEEHVGSA
;
A
#
# COMPACT_ATOMS: atom_id res chain seq x y z
N MET A 1 -5.14 -20.21 -18.93
CA MET A 1 -4.03 -19.26 -18.73
C MET A 1 -3.04 -19.50 -19.84
N ASP A 2 -2.85 -18.52 -20.72
CA ASP A 2 -1.84 -18.60 -21.77
C ASP A 2 -0.47 -18.58 -21.11
N ARG A 3 0.40 -19.53 -21.49
CA ARG A 3 1.79 -19.54 -21.03
C ARG A 3 2.53 -18.44 -21.77
N VAL A 4 3.01 -17.44 -21.03
CA VAL A 4 3.88 -16.41 -21.58
C VAL A 4 5.32 -16.93 -21.52
N SER A 5 5.98 -17.03 -22.67
CA SER A 5 7.39 -17.41 -22.74
C SER A 5 8.28 -16.28 -22.23
N GLY A 6 9.18 -16.58 -21.30
CA GLY A 6 10.24 -15.66 -20.88
C GLY A 6 11.41 -15.63 -21.87
N LEU A 7 12.50 -14.96 -21.49
CA LEU A 7 13.72 -14.83 -22.30
C LEU A 7 14.45 -16.18 -22.57
N GLY A 8 14.07 -17.26 -21.87
CA GLY A 8 14.71 -18.57 -22.00
C GLY A 8 16.10 -18.67 -21.35
N VAL A 9 16.49 -17.68 -20.54
CA VAL A 9 17.81 -17.60 -19.90
C VAL A 9 17.92 -18.48 -18.65
N ILE A 10 16.91 -18.43 -17.78
CA ILE A 10 16.87 -19.19 -16.51
C ILE A 10 15.77 -20.25 -16.65
N PRO A 11 16.06 -21.54 -16.43
CA PRO A 11 15.03 -22.56 -16.45
C PRO A 11 14.09 -22.40 -15.26
N GLY A 12 12.79 -22.51 -15.48
CA GLY A 12 11.80 -22.41 -14.41
C GLY A 12 10.46 -21.88 -14.89
N VAL A 13 9.52 -21.76 -13.94
CA VAL A 13 8.19 -21.21 -14.18
C VAL A 13 7.86 -20.26 -13.03
N VAL A 14 7.34 -19.10 -13.38
CA VAL A 14 6.74 -18.17 -12.44
C VAL A 14 5.28 -18.57 -12.21
N ARG A 15 4.87 -18.73 -10.95
CA ARG A 15 3.52 -19.15 -10.56
C ARG A 15 2.91 -18.19 -9.57
N ARG A 16 1.59 -18.11 -9.55
CA ARG A 16 0.85 -17.33 -8.55
C ARG A 16 1.00 -18.01 -7.18
N PHE A 17 1.12 -17.21 -6.12
CA PHE A 17 0.95 -17.72 -4.76
C PHE A 17 -0.44 -18.36 -4.59
N ASP A 18 -0.49 -19.39 -3.75
CA ASP A 18 -1.70 -20.17 -3.50
C ASP A 18 -2.47 -19.62 -2.29
N SER A 19 -3.42 -18.72 -2.55
CA SER A 19 -4.27 -18.14 -1.50
C SER A 19 -5.22 -19.16 -0.84
N SER A 20 -5.43 -20.34 -1.44
CA SER A 20 -6.26 -21.39 -0.83
C SER A 20 -5.66 -21.97 0.45
N LYS A 21 -4.35 -21.74 0.69
CA LYS A 21 -3.63 -22.12 1.91
C LYS A 21 -3.74 -21.06 3.02
N GLY A 22 -4.60 -20.05 2.85
CA GLY A 22 -4.75 -18.95 3.80
C GLY A 22 -3.65 -17.89 3.71
N LEU A 23 -2.88 -17.89 2.62
CA LEU A 23 -1.93 -16.82 2.30
C LEU A 23 -2.67 -15.61 1.74
N VAL A 24 -2.22 -14.45 2.17
CA VAL A 24 -2.67 -13.17 1.63
C VAL A 24 -1.93 -12.93 0.31
N VAL A 25 -2.64 -12.64 -0.78
CA VAL A 25 -2.04 -12.48 -2.11
C VAL A 25 -2.66 -11.29 -2.81
N PRO A 26 -1.90 -10.27 -3.25
CA PRO A 26 -0.44 -10.23 -3.39
C PRO A 26 0.35 -10.25 -2.07
N HIS A 27 1.58 -10.77 -2.14
CA HIS A 27 2.60 -10.56 -1.12
C HIS A 27 3.04 -9.10 -1.23
N ILE A 28 2.60 -8.27 -0.28
CA ILE A 28 2.95 -6.86 -0.14
C ILE A 28 3.58 -6.68 1.23
N GLY A 29 4.83 -6.26 1.26
CA GLY A 29 5.52 -5.97 2.50
C GLY A 29 7.00 -6.32 2.47
N TRP A 30 7.58 -6.31 3.66
CA TRP A 30 9.00 -6.49 3.89
C TRP A 30 9.27 -7.93 4.29
N ASN A 31 10.29 -8.56 3.69
CA ASN A 31 10.65 -9.94 3.99
C ASN A 31 12.17 -10.08 4.06
N ALA A 32 12.65 -10.89 5.00
CA ALA A 32 14.07 -11.14 5.20
C ALA A 32 14.63 -12.08 4.13
N LEU A 33 15.82 -11.75 3.62
CA LEU A 33 16.52 -12.60 2.65
C LEU A 33 17.26 -13.72 3.37
N GLU A 34 17.13 -14.95 2.85
CA GLU A 34 18.02 -16.06 3.18
C GLU A 34 19.05 -16.21 2.05
N ILE A 35 20.30 -15.83 2.34
CA ILE A 35 21.38 -15.87 1.35
C ILE A 35 21.86 -17.32 1.16
N THR A 36 21.72 -17.83 -0.06
CA THR A 36 22.13 -19.21 -0.41
C THR A 36 23.49 -19.25 -1.08
N LYS A 37 23.95 -18.11 -1.60
CA LYS A 37 25.24 -17.97 -2.30
C LYS A 37 25.75 -16.56 -2.09
N ASP A 38 26.98 -16.46 -1.60
CA ASP A 38 27.67 -15.18 -1.47
C ASP A 38 27.85 -14.54 -2.85
N THR A 39 27.32 -13.34 -3.00
CA THR A 39 27.44 -12.55 -4.22
C THR A 39 27.75 -11.11 -3.83
N GLN A 40 28.45 -10.40 -4.71
CA GLN A 40 28.72 -8.99 -4.50
C GLN A 40 27.45 -8.15 -4.35
N LEU A 41 26.39 -8.51 -5.08
CA LEU A 41 25.09 -7.83 -5.03
C LEU A 41 24.54 -7.75 -3.61
N LEU A 42 24.68 -8.84 -2.85
CA LEU A 42 24.06 -9.05 -1.54
C LEU A 42 25.06 -8.93 -0.38
N GLN A 43 26.24 -8.33 -0.63
CA GLN A 43 27.19 -8.03 0.43
C GLN A 43 26.55 -7.11 1.47
N GLU A 44 26.66 -7.50 2.75
CA GLU A 44 26.15 -6.74 3.90
C GLU A 44 24.61 -6.58 3.90
N VAL A 45 23.90 -7.54 3.27
CA VAL A 45 22.42 -7.54 3.18
C VAL A 45 21.78 -8.71 3.97
N ASP A 46 22.58 -9.66 4.46
CA ASP A 46 22.07 -10.83 5.18
C ASP A 46 21.31 -10.42 6.45
N GLY A 47 20.13 -11.02 6.66
CA GLY A 47 19.22 -10.68 7.75
C GLY A 47 18.44 -9.36 7.59
N HIS A 48 18.72 -8.55 6.56
CA HIS A 48 17.97 -7.34 6.30
C HIS A 48 16.68 -7.61 5.52
N HIS A 49 15.65 -6.82 5.84
CA HIS A 49 14.37 -6.86 5.15
C HIS A 49 14.43 -6.05 3.86
N VAL A 50 13.77 -6.56 2.81
CA VAL A 50 13.58 -5.86 1.53
C VAL A 50 12.12 -5.91 1.10
N TYR A 51 11.70 -4.93 0.28
CA TYR A 51 10.30 -4.74 -0.08
C TYR A 51 9.88 -5.56 -1.30
N PHE A 52 8.87 -6.41 -1.10
CA PHE A 52 8.23 -7.23 -2.11
C PHE A 52 6.79 -6.74 -2.38
N VAL A 53 6.40 -6.76 -3.66
CA VAL A 53 5.05 -6.36 -4.08
C VAL A 53 4.64 -7.17 -5.32
N HIS A 54 4.15 -8.39 -5.12
CA HIS A 54 3.90 -9.34 -6.22
C HIS A 54 2.87 -10.44 -5.89
N SER A 55 2.13 -10.87 -6.91
CA SER A 55 1.25 -12.06 -6.81
C SER A 55 1.91 -13.35 -7.32
N TYR A 56 2.97 -13.22 -8.11
CA TYR A 56 3.61 -14.33 -8.81
C TYR A 56 5.10 -14.39 -8.46
N HIS A 57 5.65 -15.58 -8.30
CA HIS A 57 7.02 -15.80 -7.87
C HIS A 57 7.67 -16.95 -8.64
N ALA A 58 9.01 -16.91 -8.74
CA ALA A 58 9.80 -17.99 -9.30
C ALA A 58 10.07 -19.08 -8.25
N LEU A 59 9.96 -20.34 -8.65
CA LEU A 59 10.17 -21.50 -7.77
C LEU A 59 11.62 -22.02 -7.86
N PRO A 60 12.25 -22.31 -6.71
CA PRO A 60 13.52 -23.03 -6.70
C PRO A 60 13.34 -24.44 -7.28
N SER A 61 14.32 -24.90 -8.06
CA SER A 61 14.34 -26.22 -8.67
C SER A 61 15.79 -26.66 -8.93
N ASP A 62 15.99 -27.95 -9.18
CA ASP A 62 17.32 -28.47 -9.50
C ASP A 62 17.90 -27.83 -10.77
N ALA A 63 17.05 -27.45 -11.73
CA ALA A 63 17.47 -26.87 -12.99
C ALA A 63 18.01 -25.44 -12.86
N ASN A 64 17.58 -24.68 -11.84
CA ASN A 64 18.01 -23.29 -11.62
C ASN A 64 18.85 -23.10 -10.35
N ARG A 65 19.21 -24.18 -9.66
CA ARG A 65 19.95 -24.15 -8.39
C ARG A 65 21.19 -23.26 -8.43
N ASP A 66 22.01 -23.39 -9.48
CA ASP A 66 23.28 -22.65 -9.60
C ASP A 66 23.10 -21.14 -9.80
N TRP A 67 21.91 -20.73 -10.21
CA TRP A 67 21.54 -19.32 -10.39
C TRP A 67 21.11 -18.67 -9.07
N ILE A 68 20.54 -19.41 -8.13
CA ILE A 68 19.89 -18.84 -6.95
C ILE A 68 20.93 -18.23 -6.02
N SER A 69 20.79 -16.94 -5.72
CA SER A 69 21.64 -16.24 -4.74
C SER A 69 20.95 -15.98 -3.41
N SER A 70 19.63 -15.85 -3.41
CA SER A 70 18.85 -15.83 -2.17
C SER A 70 17.43 -16.33 -2.38
N ILE A 71 16.84 -16.79 -1.30
CA ILE A 71 15.43 -17.18 -1.20
C ILE A 71 14.72 -16.40 -0.08
N CYS A 72 13.40 -16.40 -0.12
CA CYS A 72 12.55 -15.96 0.97
C CYS A 72 11.45 -17.00 1.21
N ASN A 73 10.81 -16.93 2.36
CA ASN A 73 9.65 -17.76 2.67
C ASN A 73 8.38 -16.91 2.71
N TYR A 74 7.37 -17.33 1.94
CA TYR A 74 6.01 -16.81 2.03
C TYR A 74 5.01 -17.92 1.72
N GLY A 75 4.67 -18.71 2.75
CA GLY A 75 3.89 -19.93 2.60
C GLY A 75 4.59 -21.03 1.77
N GLY A 76 5.91 -20.94 1.69
CA GLY A 76 6.78 -21.73 0.85
C GLY A 76 7.97 -20.91 0.37
N SER A 77 9.10 -21.58 0.14
CA SER A 77 10.31 -20.92 -0.35
C SER A 77 10.15 -20.48 -1.81
N PHE A 78 10.59 -19.26 -2.11
CA PHE A 78 10.65 -18.72 -3.46
C PHE A 78 11.98 -18.02 -3.73
N ILE A 79 12.34 -17.89 -5.01
CA ILE A 79 13.59 -17.25 -5.42
C ILE A 79 13.44 -15.73 -5.24
N SER A 80 14.33 -15.14 -4.44
CA SER A 80 14.37 -13.71 -4.16
C SER A 80 15.42 -12.98 -4.98
N SER A 81 16.53 -13.66 -5.28
CA SER A 81 17.55 -13.15 -6.19
C SER A 81 18.28 -14.27 -6.93
N ILE A 82 18.83 -13.91 -8.09
CA ILE A 82 19.69 -14.77 -8.91
C ILE A 82 20.99 -14.06 -9.30
N SER A 83 22.05 -14.84 -9.48
CA SER A 83 23.34 -14.36 -9.95
C SER A 83 24.15 -15.47 -10.66
N MET A 84 24.43 -15.25 -11.95
CA MET A 84 25.33 -16.08 -12.74
C MET A 84 26.04 -15.27 -13.82
N GLY A 85 27.39 -15.29 -13.80
CA GLY A 85 28.19 -14.48 -14.69
C GLY A 85 27.90 -12.98 -14.51
N ASN A 86 27.52 -12.30 -15.59
CA ASN A 86 27.13 -10.88 -15.56
C ASN A 86 25.61 -10.66 -15.39
N ILE A 87 24.83 -11.74 -15.21
CA ILE A 87 23.38 -11.66 -15.04
C ILE A 87 23.06 -11.69 -13.56
N GLN A 88 22.38 -10.65 -13.10
CA GLN A 88 21.89 -10.51 -11.74
C GLN A 88 20.46 -9.98 -11.80
N ALA A 89 19.56 -10.52 -10.97
CA ALA A 89 18.19 -10.04 -10.87
C ALA A 89 17.62 -10.30 -9.48
N VAL A 90 16.66 -9.48 -9.09
CA VAL A 90 15.97 -9.53 -7.80
C VAL A 90 14.46 -9.52 -8.04
N GLN A 91 13.71 -10.21 -7.18
CA GLN A 91 12.24 -10.21 -7.19
C GLN A 91 11.67 -9.03 -6.40
N PHE A 92 12.40 -8.53 -5.40
CA PHE A 92 12.08 -7.34 -4.62
C PHE A 92 12.49 -6.05 -5.35
N HIS A 93 12.06 -4.91 -4.82
CA HIS A 93 12.38 -3.59 -5.37
C HIS A 93 13.46 -2.89 -4.52
N PRO A 94 14.75 -2.95 -4.91
CA PRO A 94 15.81 -2.31 -4.15
C PRO A 94 15.65 -0.77 -4.09
N GLU A 95 15.04 -0.16 -5.10
CA GLU A 95 14.68 1.26 -5.09
C GLU A 95 13.54 1.62 -4.11
N LYS A 96 12.85 0.62 -3.56
CA LYS A 96 11.79 0.74 -2.55
C LYS A 96 12.11 0.05 -1.23
N SER A 97 13.36 -0.38 -1.04
CA SER A 97 13.82 -1.10 0.17
C SER A 97 14.73 -0.24 1.05
N GLY A 98 14.49 1.08 1.08
CA GLY A 98 15.23 2.03 1.92
C GLY A 98 16.74 1.98 1.72
N ALA A 99 17.49 2.12 2.84
CA ALA A 99 18.95 2.12 2.82
C ALA A 99 19.55 0.78 2.35
N THR A 100 18.95 -0.35 2.76
CA THR A 100 19.34 -1.70 2.34
C THR A 100 19.30 -1.83 0.83
N GLY A 101 18.21 -1.40 0.21
CA GLY A 101 18.03 -1.43 -1.23
C GLY A 101 18.99 -0.51 -2.00
N LEU A 102 19.27 0.68 -1.48
CA LEU A 102 20.29 1.57 -2.05
C LEU A 102 21.70 0.95 -2.00
N SER A 103 22.03 0.20 -0.94
CA SER A 103 23.28 -0.56 -0.86
C SER A 103 23.37 -1.60 -1.97
N ILE A 104 22.29 -2.35 -2.22
CA ILE A 104 22.21 -3.34 -3.30
C ILE A 104 22.43 -2.69 -4.68
N LEU A 105 21.80 -1.54 -4.95
CA LEU A 105 22.00 -0.81 -6.20
C LEU A 105 23.44 -0.30 -6.35
N LYS A 106 24.04 0.18 -5.26
CA LYS A 106 25.45 0.61 -5.25
C LYS A 106 26.39 -0.55 -5.56
N ASN A 107 26.14 -1.72 -4.98
CA ASN A 107 26.90 -2.94 -5.22
C ASN A 107 26.79 -3.39 -6.69
N PHE A 108 25.58 -3.32 -7.26
CA PHE A 108 25.35 -3.61 -8.67
C PHE A 108 26.13 -2.68 -9.62
N LEU A 109 26.17 -1.38 -9.31
CA LEU A 109 26.87 -0.37 -10.13
C LEU A 109 28.40 -0.41 -10.00
N SER A 110 28.94 -0.95 -8.89
CA SER A 110 30.36 -0.90 -8.57
C SER A 110 30.98 -2.28 -8.32
N PRO A 111 31.03 -3.17 -9.33
CA PRO A 111 31.42 -4.57 -9.14
C PRO A 111 32.90 -4.83 -8.77
N ASN A 112 33.74 -3.80 -8.62
CA ASN A 112 35.18 -3.98 -8.31
C ASN A 112 35.72 -3.06 -7.20
N SER A 113 34.86 -2.37 -6.45
CA SER A 113 35.33 -1.50 -5.36
C SER A 113 35.54 -2.29 -4.07
N SER A 114 36.75 -2.82 -3.89
CA SER A 114 37.29 -2.99 -2.53
C SER A 114 37.26 -1.62 -1.84
N GLY A 115 36.66 -1.56 -0.65
CA GLY A 115 36.29 -0.35 0.07
C GLY A 115 37.16 0.89 -0.18
N THR A 116 36.52 1.96 -0.67
CA THR A 116 37.10 3.30 -0.64
C THR A 116 36.01 4.32 -0.29
N LYS A 117 36.39 5.23 0.60
CA LYS A 117 35.57 6.28 1.20
C LYS A 117 34.87 7.15 0.14
N VAL A 118 33.66 7.55 0.49
CA VAL A 118 32.75 8.46 -0.22
C VAL A 118 33.45 9.72 -0.73
N PRO A 119 33.35 10.09 -2.02
CA PRO A 119 33.68 11.43 -2.49
C PRO A 119 32.54 12.42 -2.23
N ALA A 120 32.92 13.65 -1.91
CA ALA A 120 32.09 14.76 -1.47
C ALA A 120 30.95 15.18 -2.43
N HIS A 121 29.89 15.69 -1.80
CA HIS A 121 28.70 16.35 -2.36
C HIS A 121 28.93 17.15 -3.65
N ARG A 122 28.11 16.88 -4.67
CA ARG A 122 27.81 17.83 -5.74
C ARG A 122 26.60 18.67 -5.35
N LYS A 123 26.72 20.00 -5.47
CA LYS A 123 25.61 20.95 -5.29
C LYS A 123 24.59 20.75 -6.42
N ALA A 124 23.34 20.46 -6.05
CA ALA A 124 22.20 20.52 -6.95
C ALA A 124 21.99 21.96 -7.45
N SER A 125 21.70 22.10 -8.75
CA SER A 125 21.38 23.36 -9.41
C SER A 125 20.04 23.91 -8.90
N LYS A 126 20.01 25.20 -8.54
CA LYS A 126 18.79 25.91 -8.15
C LYS A 126 17.82 26.01 -9.35
N LEU A 127 16.73 25.24 -9.32
CA LEU A 127 15.51 25.62 -10.02
C LEU A 127 14.51 26.17 -8.99
N ALA A 128 14.75 27.41 -8.56
CA ALA A 128 13.85 28.13 -7.66
C ALA A 128 13.12 29.23 -8.44
N LYS A 129 11.89 28.93 -8.89
CA LYS A 129 10.74 29.85 -8.86
C LYS A 129 9.53 29.22 -9.56
N ARG A 130 8.89 28.28 -8.88
CA ARG A 130 7.44 28.20 -8.75
C ARG A 130 7.15 27.25 -7.59
N VAL A 131 6.16 27.62 -6.80
CA VAL A 131 5.55 26.87 -5.71
C VAL A 131 6.26 26.82 -4.35
N ARG A 132 6.07 27.90 -3.58
CA ARG A 132 6.31 27.93 -2.13
C ARG A 132 5.36 27.01 -1.32
N ASN A 133 4.31 26.47 -1.95
CA ASN A 133 3.28 25.68 -1.28
C ASN A 133 3.40 24.15 -1.46
N LEU A 134 4.22 23.63 -2.39
CA LEU A 134 4.40 22.18 -2.59
C LEU A 134 5.54 21.58 -1.76
N GLY A 135 6.38 22.40 -1.12
CA GLY A 135 7.49 21.91 -0.29
C GLY A 135 7.01 21.16 0.95
N LYS A 136 5.92 21.60 1.58
CA LYS A 136 5.45 21.02 2.86
C LYS A 136 5.08 19.53 2.75
N PRO A 137 4.27 19.07 1.76
CA PRO A 137 3.99 17.64 1.62
C PRO A 137 5.24 16.80 1.32
N VAL A 138 6.18 17.33 0.53
CA VAL A 138 7.41 16.63 0.15
C VAL A 138 8.35 16.50 1.36
N ASP A 139 8.53 17.58 2.11
CA ASP A 139 9.39 17.61 3.30
C ASP A 139 8.81 16.71 4.40
N LEU A 140 7.48 16.69 4.57
CA LEU A 140 6.81 15.79 5.52
C LEU A 140 6.95 14.32 5.10
N ALA A 141 6.76 13.99 3.83
CA ALA A 141 6.98 12.63 3.32
C ALA A 141 8.44 12.18 3.54
N SER A 142 9.39 13.09 3.31
CA SER A 142 10.81 12.85 3.57
C SER A 142 11.07 12.61 5.06
N GLN A 143 10.41 13.37 5.93
CA GLN A 143 10.53 13.19 7.38
C GLN A 143 9.95 11.85 7.83
N TYR A 144 8.77 11.45 7.33
CA TYR A 144 8.20 10.13 7.66
C TYR A 144 9.11 8.98 7.22
N TYR A 145 9.73 9.08 6.04
CA TYR A 145 10.74 8.11 5.62
C TYR A 145 11.95 8.06 6.56
N ILE A 146 12.48 9.22 6.96
CA ILE A 146 13.59 9.31 7.94
C ILE A 146 13.19 8.74 9.30
N ASP A 147 11.93 8.93 9.71
CA ASP A 147 11.38 8.41 10.96
C ASP A 147 11.05 6.90 10.89
N GLY A 148 11.34 6.24 9.75
CA GLY A 148 11.21 4.79 9.58
C GLY A 148 9.86 4.34 9.06
N ALA A 149 9.11 5.18 8.33
CA ALA A 149 7.87 4.76 7.66
C ALA A 149 8.16 3.70 6.59
N ASP A 150 7.46 2.57 6.68
CA ASP A 150 7.54 1.47 5.72
C ASP A 150 6.87 1.79 4.37
N GLU A 151 5.98 2.79 4.36
CA GLU A 151 5.23 3.29 3.21
C GLU A 151 4.70 4.71 3.50
N VAL A 152 4.59 5.55 2.46
CA VAL A 152 3.98 6.89 2.57
C VAL A 152 2.76 7.01 1.67
N SER A 153 1.60 7.32 2.27
CA SER A 153 0.35 7.54 1.55
C SER A 153 -0.03 9.03 1.45
N PHE A 154 -0.29 9.50 0.23
CA PHE A 154 -0.77 10.85 -0.05
C PHE A 154 -2.28 10.83 -0.33
N LEU A 155 -3.05 11.58 0.45
CA LEU A 155 -4.48 11.79 0.19
C LEU A 155 -4.68 13.10 -0.58
N ASN A 156 -4.88 12.96 -1.88
CA ASN A 156 -5.20 14.06 -2.76
C ASN A 156 -6.68 14.45 -2.65
N ILE A 157 -6.97 15.38 -1.73
CA ILE A 157 -8.31 15.98 -1.56
C ILE A 157 -8.58 17.15 -2.51
N THR A 158 -7.60 17.53 -3.33
CA THR A 158 -7.72 18.70 -4.19
C THR A 158 -8.56 18.40 -5.44
N GLY A 159 -9.63 19.18 -5.63
CA GLY A 159 -10.60 18.98 -6.70
C GLY A 159 -10.18 19.63 -8.02
N PHE A 160 -9.02 19.28 -8.58
CA PHE A 160 -8.51 19.89 -9.82
C PHE A 160 -9.10 19.29 -11.10
N ARG A 161 -10.43 19.15 -11.19
CA ARG A 161 -11.10 18.59 -12.38
C ARG A 161 -10.96 19.47 -13.63
N ASP A 162 -10.71 20.76 -13.43
CA ASP A 162 -10.63 21.74 -14.53
C ASP A 162 -9.22 21.85 -15.13
N PHE A 163 -8.22 21.18 -14.55
CA PHE A 163 -6.84 21.21 -15.05
C PHE A 163 -6.56 20.05 -16.00
N PRO A 164 -5.73 20.27 -17.05
CA PRO A 164 -5.17 19.17 -17.83
C PRO A 164 -4.43 18.20 -16.90
N LEU A 165 -4.49 16.90 -17.19
CA LEU A 165 -3.91 15.84 -16.34
C LEU A 165 -2.44 16.09 -16.00
N GLY A 166 -1.63 16.52 -16.97
CA GLY A 166 -0.19 16.76 -16.77
C GLY A 166 0.15 17.93 -15.84
N ASP A 167 -0.81 18.83 -15.58
CA ASP A 167 -0.63 20.03 -14.76
C ASP A 167 -1.12 19.84 -13.32
N LEU A 168 -1.58 18.64 -12.95
CA LEU A 168 -2.04 18.34 -11.61
C LEU A 168 -0.89 18.53 -10.60
N PRO A 169 -1.03 19.41 -9.59
CA PRO A 169 0.04 19.68 -8.63
C PRO A 169 0.55 18.44 -7.88
N MET A 170 -0.34 17.47 -7.64
CA MET A 170 -0.01 16.22 -6.94
C MET A 170 1.02 15.37 -7.72
N LEU A 171 1.08 15.47 -9.05
CA LEU A 171 2.10 14.80 -9.84
C LEU A 171 3.49 15.34 -9.51
N GLU A 172 3.61 16.65 -9.35
CA GLU A 172 4.89 17.27 -8.99
C GLU A 172 5.29 16.96 -7.55
N VAL A 173 4.33 16.88 -6.62
CA VAL A 173 4.61 16.40 -5.25
C VAL A 173 5.21 15.01 -5.27
N LEU A 174 4.64 14.08 -6.05
CA LEU A 174 5.17 12.71 -6.15
C LEU A 174 6.56 12.69 -6.79
N ARG A 175 6.78 13.48 -7.85
CA ARG A 175 8.11 13.55 -8.50
C ARG A 175 9.15 14.02 -7.49
N CYS A 176 8.89 15.12 -6.80
CA CYS A 176 9.80 15.66 -5.79
C CYS A 176 9.97 14.72 -4.57
N ALA A 177 8.92 14.02 -4.14
CA ALA A 177 9.01 13.05 -3.05
C ALA A 177 9.87 11.83 -3.45
N SER A 178 9.68 11.32 -4.67
CA SER A 178 10.42 10.17 -5.20
C SER A 178 11.93 10.40 -5.35
N GLU A 179 12.39 11.65 -5.37
CA GLU A 179 13.82 11.98 -5.35
C GLU A 179 14.51 11.68 -4.00
N LYS A 180 13.72 11.56 -2.91
CA LYS A 180 14.23 11.47 -1.54
C LYS A 180 13.70 10.27 -0.76
N VAL A 181 12.51 9.77 -1.12
CA VAL A 181 11.78 8.73 -0.39
C VAL A 181 11.89 7.40 -1.13
N PHE A 182 12.65 6.46 -0.56
CA PHE A 182 12.96 5.15 -1.15
C PHE A 182 12.15 4.01 -0.49
N VAL A 183 10.91 4.32 -0.13
CA VAL A 183 9.87 3.38 0.28
C VAL A 183 8.66 3.56 -0.64
N PRO A 184 7.68 2.62 -0.65
CA PRO A 184 6.49 2.73 -1.48
C PRO A 184 5.71 4.02 -1.25
N LEU A 185 5.23 4.61 -2.33
CA LEU A 185 4.38 5.80 -2.35
C LEU A 185 3.00 5.43 -2.86
N THR A 186 1.98 5.62 -2.03
CA THR A 186 0.57 5.42 -2.41
C THR A 186 -0.10 6.77 -2.60
N VAL A 187 -0.90 6.94 -3.66
CA VAL A 187 -1.69 8.16 -3.87
C VAL A 187 -3.17 7.85 -4.00
N GLY A 188 -3.98 8.46 -3.15
CA GLY A 188 -5.44 8.36 -3.20
C GLY A 188 -6.09 9.66 -3.62
N GLY A 189 -7.24 9.57 -4.30
CA GLY A 189 -8.04 10.74 -4.67
C GLY A 189 -7.81 11.22 -6.11
N GLY A 190 -8.92 11.41 -6.84
CA GLY A 190 -8.89 11.87 -8.23
C GLY A 190 -8.67 10.78 -9.29
N ILE A 191 -8.48 9.51 -8.89
CA ILE A 191 -8.27 8.39 -9.81
C ILE A 191 -9.61 7.89 -10.35
N ARG A 192 -10.07 8.49 -11.46
CA ARG A 192 -11.32 8.17 -12.15
C ARG A 192 -11.32 8.78 -13.55
N ASP A 193 -12.27 8.37 -14.37
CA ASP A 193 -12.53 9.01 -15.66
C ASP A 193 -12.90 10.49 -15.45
N PHE A 194 -12.34 11.38 -16.27
CA PHE A 194 -12.74 12.79 -16.31
C PHE A 194 -12.44 13.45 -17.65
N THR A 195 -13.09 14.57 -17.91
CA THR A 195 -12.82 15.44 -19.06
C THR A 195 -12.32 16.78 -18.54
N ASP A 196 -11.19 17.25 -19.06
CA ASP A 196 -10.60 18.54 -18.65
C ASP A 196 -11.35 19.74 -19.29
N ALA A 197 -10.97 20.96 -18.89
CA ALA A 197 -11.56 22.20 -19.41
C ALA A 197 -11.34 22.40 -20.93
N ASN A 198 -10.38 21.70 -21.54
CA ASN A 198 -10.15 21.73 -22.98
C ASN A 198 -10.98 20.68 -23.74
N GLY A 199 -11.83 19.92 -23.04
CA GLY A 199 -12.67 18.88 -23.61
C GLY A 199 -11.94 17.56 -23.88
N ARG A 200 -10.71 17.39 -23.39
CA ARG A 200 -9.98 16.12 -23.52
C ARG A 200 -10.44 15.14 -22.44
N TYR A 201 -10.90 13.98 -22.88
CA TYR A 201 -11.23 12.86 -22.02
C TYR A 201 -9.96 12.11 -21.60
N TYR A 202 -9.92 11.71 -20.33
CA TYR A 202 -8.93 10.81 -19.76
C TYR A 202 -9.64 9.67 -19.06
N SER A 203 -9.23 8.44 -19.38
CA SER A 203 -9.65 7.26 -18.65
C SER A 203 -8.92 7.16 -17.30
N SER A 204 -9.54 6.50 -16.33
CA SER A 204 -8.95 6.17 -15.03
C SER A 204 -7.59 5.46 -15.16
N LEU A 205 -7.42 4.62 -16.19
CA LEU A 205 -6.15 4.00 -16.52
C LEU A 205 -5.07 5.02 -16.94
N GLU A 206 -5.41 6.00 -17.79
CA GLU A 206 -4.47 7.08 -18.15
C GLU A 206 -4.10 7.92 -16.94
N VAL A 207 -5.08 8.24 -16.09
CA VAL A 207 -4.85 8.97 -14.85
C VAL A 207 -3.90 8.21 -13.93
N ALA A 208 -4.19 6.93 -13.65
CA ALA A 208 -3.33 6.08 -12.83
C ALA A 208 -1.91 5.96 -13.43
N SER A 209 -1.83 5.78 -14.76
CA SER A 209 -0.54 5.71 -15.46
C SER A 209 0.31 6.97 -15.27
N GLU A 210 -0.31 8.15 -15.29
CA GLU A 210 0.42 9.40 -15.08
C GLU A 210 0.90 9.54 -13.63
N TYR A 211 0.10 9.11 -12.65
CA TYR A 211 0.52 9.03 -11.26
C TYR A 211 1.69 8.06 -11.05
N PHE A 212 1.64 6.88 -11.66
CA PHE A 212 2.74 5.91 -11.58
C PHE A 212 4.03 6.47 -12.20
N ARG A 213 3.94 7.09 -13.38
CA ARG A 213 5.09 7.74 -14.04
C ARG A 213 5.66 8.92 -13.26
N SER A 214 4.85 9.50 -12.37
CA SER A 214 5.24 10.62 -11.51
C SER A 214 5.80 10.18 -10.16
N GLY A 215 5.85 8.87 -9.86
CA GLY A 215 6.54 8.34 -8.68
C GLY A 215 5.65 7.57 -7.70
N ALA A 216 4.33 7.49 -7.93
CA ALA A 216 3.49 6.58 -7.17
C ALA A 216 3.79 5.12 -7.53
N ASP A 217 3.71 4.23 -6.55
CA ASP A 217 3.79 2.78 -6.73
C ASP A 217 2.41 2.13 -6.69
N LYS A 218 1.49 2.75 -5.93
CA LYS A 218 0.11 2.31 -5.75
C LYS A 218 -0.86 3.49 -5.87
N ILE A 219 -2.05 3.21 -6.37
CA ILE A 219 -3.17 4.14 -6.38
C ILE A 219 -4.27 3.68 -5.44
N SER A 220 -4.97 4.62 -4.81
CA SER A 220 -6.11 4.34 -3.94
C SER A 220 -7.41 4.87 -4.55
N ILE A 221 -8.38 3.95 -4.69
CA ILE A 221 -9.71 4.20 -5.28
C ILE A 221 -10.76 4.15 -4.17
N GLY A 222 -11.50 5.24 -3.98
CA GLY A 222 -12.59 5.34 -3.00
C GLY A 222 -13.96 5.16 -3.66
N SER A 223 -14.66 6.27 -3.90
CA SER A 223 -16.06 6.25 -4.37
C SER A 223 -16.32 5.44 -5.64
N ASP A 224 -15.38 5.45 -6.60
CA ASP A 224 -15.53 4.67 -7.82
C ASP A 224 -15.54 3.15 -7.57
N ALA A 225 -14.84 2.68 -6.54
CA ALA A 225 -14.86 1.28 -6.13
C ALA A 225 -16.24 0.85 -5.61
N VAL A 226 -16.95 1.75 -4.90
CA VAL A 226 -18.31 1.49 -4.42
C VAL A 226 -19.28 1.34 -5.59
N PHE A 227 -19.20 2.23 -6.58
CA PHE A 227 -20.03 2.15 -7.79
C PHE A 227 -19.70 0.91 -8.63
N ALA A 228 -18.42 0.56 -8.74
CA ALA A 228 -17.98 -0.65 -9.42
C ALA A 228 -18.53 -1.92 -8.73
N ALA A 229 -18.55 -1.97 -7.40
CA ALA A 229 -19.11 -3.08 -6.64
C ALA A 229 -20.63 -3.20 -6.79
N GLU A 230 -21.38 -2.09 -6.71
CA GLU A 230 -22.83 -2.08 -6.96
C GLU A 230 -23.15 -2.57 -8.39
N ALA A 231 -22.40 -2.12 -9.39
CA ALA A 231 -22.52 -2.57 -10.76
C ALA A 231 -22.18 -4.06 -10.90
N PHE A 232 -21.17 -4.56 -10.20
CA PHE A 232 -20.78 -5.97 -10.17
C PHE A 232 -21.90 -6.86 -9.63
N PHE A 233 -22.53 -6.48 -8.51
CA PHE A 233 -23.68 -7.22 -7.96
C PHE A 233 -24.89 -7.17 -8.89
N THR A 234 -25.19 -6.00 -9.45
CA THR A 234 -26.28 -5.83 -10.42
C THR A 234 -26.05 -6.66 -11.69
N ASN A 235 -24.77 -6.86 -12.06
CA ASN A 235 -24.35 -7.68 -13.18
C ASN A 235 -24.07 -9.15 -12.78
N TRP A 236 -24.79 -9.68 -11.79
CA TRP A 236 -24.72 -11.10 -11.39
C TRP A 236 -23.31 -11.56 -10.99
N CYS A 237 -22.55 -10.69 -10.31
CA CYS A 237 -21.17 -10.93 -9.90
C CYS A 237 -20.25 -11.25 -11.09
N LYS A 238 -20.46 -10.59 -12.23
CA LYS A 238 -19.62 -10.74 -13.42
C LYS A 238 -18.82 -9.49 -13.71
N LYS A 239 -17.52 -9.71 -13.93
CA LYS A 239 -16.55 -8.74 -14.44
C LYS A 239 -17.01 -8.21 -15.80
N THR A 240 -16.83 -6.90 -16.00
CA THR A 240 -17.15 -6.22 -17.26
C THR A 240 -15.90 -5.86 -18.04
N GLY A 241 -14.75 -5.80 -17.38
CA GLY A 241 -13.48 -5.27 -17.88
C GLY A 241 -13.46 -3.75 -18.02
N LYS A 242 -14.47 -3.04 -17.47
CA LYS A 242 -14.66 -1.60 -17.67
C LYS A 242 -14.43 -0.75 -16.44
N SER A 243 -14.53 -1.31 -15.23
CA SER A 243 -14.26 -0.53 -14.02
C SER A 243 -12.78 -0.14 -13.94
N SER A 244 -12.50 0.96 -13.24
CA SER A 244 -11.13 1.41 -12.97
C SER A 244 -10.29 0.31 -12.32
N LEU A 245 -10.86 -0.42 -11.36
CA LEU A 245 -10.26 -1.58 -10.70
C LEU A 245 -9.79 -2.63 -11.72
N GLU A 246 -10.67 -3.04 -12.63
CA GLU A 246 -10.38 -4.06 -13.64
C GLU A 246 -9.35 -3.58 -14.66
N GLN A 247 -9.44 -2.33 -15.11
CA GLN A 247 -8.55 -1.77 -16.12
C GLN A 247 -7.13 -1.58 -15.59
N ILE A 248 -6.99 -1.00 -14.40
CA ILE A 248 -5.69 -0.71 -13.80
C ILE A 248 -5.02 -2.01 -13.37
N SER A 249 -5.72 -2.90 -12.66
CA SER A 249 -5.16 -4.18 -12.21
C SER A 249 -4.75 -5.09 -13.37
N ARG A 250 -5.45 -5.04 -14.51
CA ARG A 250 -5.07 -5.80 -15.70
C ARG A 250 -3.72 -5.36 -16.28
N VAL A 251 -3.38 -4.08 -16.19
CA VAL A 251 -2.13 -3.51 -16.76
C VAL A 251 -0.99 -3.56 -15.75
N TYR A 252 -1.23 -3.12 -14.51
CA TYR A 252 -0.20 -2.94 -13.49
C TYR A 252 -0.17 -4.06 -12.43
N GLY A 253 -1.14 -4.97 -12.48
CA GLY A 253 -1.34 -6.01 -11.47
C GLY A 253 -2.20 -5.54 -10.30
N ASN A 254 -2.80 -6.50 -9.58
CA ASN A 254 -3.64 -6.20 -8.42
C ASN A 254 -2.88 -5.38 -7.37
N GLN A 255 -1.58 -5.65 -7.20
CA GLN A 255 -0.73 -5.01 -6.20
C GLN A 255 -0.62 -3.48 -6.34
N ALA A 256 -0.97 -2.91 -7.51
CA ALA A 256 -0.97 -1.48 -7.72
C ALA A 256 -2.28 -0.79 -7.31
N VAL A 257 -3.33 -1.57 -6.98
CA VAL A 257 -4.70 -1.08 -6.74
C VAL A 257 -5.09 -1.28 -5.29
N VAL A 258 -5.10 -0.18 -4.54
CA VAL A 258 -5.63 -0.08 -3.18
C VAL A 258 -7.08 0.42 -3.24
N VAL A 259 -7.96 -0.14 -2.42
CA VAL A 259 -9.33 0.36 -2.28
C VAL A 259 -9.54 0.97 -0.91
N SER A 260 -9.88 2.26 -0.88
CA SER A 260 -10.26 2.98 0.34
C SER A 260 -11.73 2.72 0.64
N ILE A 261 -12.01 2.01 1.74
CA ILE A 261 -13.38 1.75 2.22
C ILE A 261 -13.64 2.66 3.41
N ASP A 262 -14.72 3.45 3.32
CA ASP A 262 -15.15 4.40 4.35
C ASP A 262 -16.51 3.95 4.96
N PRO A 263 -16.50 2.99 5.88
CA PRO A 263 -17.71 2.49 6.52
C PRO A 263 -18.14 3.33 7.73
N ARG A 264 -19.43 3.30 8.00
CA ARG A 264 -20.07 3.77 9.22
C ARG A 264 -20.83 2.62 9.88
N ARG A 265 -20.67 2.44 11.19
CA ARG A 265 -21.35 1.40 11.96
C ARG A 265 -22.85 1.71 12.07
N VAL A 266 -23.67 0.70 11.82
CA VAL A 266 -25.14 0.76 11.96
C VAL A 266 -25.59 -0.42 12.81
N TYR A 267 -26.06 -0.14 14.02
CA TYR A 267 -26.58 -1.15 14.95
C TYR A 267 -27.94 -1.70 14.49
N VAL A 268 -28.15 -3.00 14.71
CA VAL A 268 -29.38 -3.72 14.39
C VAL A 268 -29.74 -4.69 15.52
N LYS A 269 -31.03 -5.00 15.68
CA LYS A 269 -31.49 -5.88 16.78
C LYS A 269 -31.24 -7.34 16.45
N SER A 270 -31.44 -7.70 15.19
CA SER A 270 -31.25 -9.04 14.66
C SER A 270 -30.40 -9.02 13.39
N PRO A 271 -29.57 -10.04 13.15
CA PRO A 271 -28.83 -10.20 11.88
C PRO A 271 -29.70 -10.13 10.62
N GLU A 272 -30.97 -10.53 10.73
CA GLU A 272 -31.94 -10.61 9.63
C GLU A 272 -32.61 -9.27 9.30
N ASP A 273 -32.40 -8.22 10.12
CA ASP A 273 -32.99 -6.89 9.92
C ASP A 273 -32.44 -6.20 8.65
N VAL A 274 -31.29 -6.66 8.15
CA VAL A 274 -30.62 -6.14 6.96
C VAL A 274 -30.17 -7.28 6.05
N PRO A 275 -30.15 -7.07 4.71
CA PRO A 275 -29.68 -8.09 3.77
C PRO A 275 -28.16 -8.22 3.73
N PHE A 276 -27.43 -7.40 4.49
CA PHE A 276 -25.97 -7.33 4.51
C PHE A 276 -25.39 -8.11 5.67
N LYS A 277 -24.12 -8.51 5.54
CA LYS A 277 -23.40 -9.20 6.60
C LYS A 277 -23.34 -8.33 7.86
N THR A 278 -23.82 -8.90 8.96
CA THR A 278 -23.72 -8.35 10.30
C THR A 278 -22.65 -9.08 11.11
N VAL A 279 -22.15 -8.40 12.14
CA VAL A 279 -21.27 -8.96 13.16
C VAL A 279 -21.89 -8.77 14.53
N LYS A 280 -21.58 -9.69 15.45
CA LYS A 280 -21.86 -9.49 16.87
C LYS A 280 -20.84 -8.48 17.41
N VAL A 281 -21.31 -7.35 17.93
CA VAL A 281 -20.42 -6.29 18.40
C VAL A 281 -19.86 -6.59 19.78
N SER A 282 -18.61 -6.21 20.01
CA SER A 282 -17.93 -6.27 21.31
C SER A 282 -18.58 -5.32 22.34
N SER A 283 -19.03 -4.15 21.87
CA SER A 283 -19.72 -3.14 22.67
C SER A 283 -21.15 -2.96 22.19
N LYS A 284 -22.12 -3.15 23.10
CA LYS A 284 -23.55 -3.04 22.76
C LYS A 284 -23.91 -1.63 22.26
N GLY A 285 -24.88 -1.58 21.35
CA GLY A 285 -25.43 -0.33 20.83
C GLY A 285 -26.17 0.49 21.90
N PRO A 286 -26.52 1.76 21.59
CA PRO A 286 -27.17 2.67 22.53
C PRO A 286 -28.49 2.15 23.13
N SER A 287 -29.19 1.27 22.43
CA SER A 287 -30.44 0.65 22.87
C SER A 287 -30.26 -0.82 23.30
N GLY A 288 -29.01 -1.27 23.48
CA GLY A 288 -28.68 -2.65 23.82
C GLY A 288 -28.57 -3.60 22.62
N GLU A 289 -28.48 -3.08 21.39
CA GLU A 289 -28.27 -3.87 20.18
C GLU A 289 -26.98 -4.69 20.27
N GLU A 290 -27.04 -5.98 19.95
CA GLU A 290 -25.88 -6.89 19.97
C GLU A 290 -25.23 -7.09 18.59
N TYR A 291 -25.82 -6.53 17.54
CA TYR A 291 -25.35 -6.70 16.17
C TYR A 291 -25.17 -5.35 15.48
N ALA A 292 -24.23 -5.30 14.54
CA ALA A 292 -24.07 -4.18 13.65
C ALA A 292 -23.64 -4.64 12.26
N TRP A 293 -23.94 -3.83 11.25
CA TRP A 293 -23.29 -3.89 9.95
C TRP A 293 -22.59 -2.56 9.68
N TYR A 294 -21.75 -2.53 8.66
CA TYR A 294 -20.90 -1.39 8.35
C TYR A 294 -21.27 -0.83 6.99
N GLN A 295 -22.09 0.21 6.99
CA GLN A 295 -22.60 0.83 5.77
C GLN A 295 -21.51 1.67 5.10
N CYS A 296 -21.20 1.39 3.83
CA CYS A 296 -20.21 2.16 3.09
C CYS A 296 -20.74 3.54 2.68
N THR A 297 -19.80 4.46 2.55
CA THR A 297 -20.06 5.83 2.09
C THR A 297 -19.23 6.17 0.86
N VAL A 298 -19.65 7.22 0.16
CA VAL A 298 -18.93 7.84 -0.95
C VAL A 298 -18.80 9.35 -0.72
N SER A 299 -18.12 10.05 -1.63
CA SER A 299 -17.92 11.49 -1.53
C SER A 299 -17.22 11.87 -0.21
N GLY A 300 -16.24 11.10 0.24
CA GLY A 300 -15.51 11.34 1.50
C GLY A 300 -16.43 11.34 2.73
N GLY A 301 -17.23 10.28 2.91
CA GLY A 301 -18.07 10.12 4.10
C GLY A 301 -19.44 10.77 4.06
N ARG A 302 -19.77 11.55 3.01
CA ARG A 302 -20.99 12.38 2.97
C ARG A 302 -22.24 11.61 2.54
N ASP A 303 -22.11 10.72 1.57
CA ASP A 303 -23.25 10.03 0.97
C ASP A 303 -23.21 8.54 1.34
N SER A 304 -24.21 8.05 2.06
CA SER A 304 -24.31 6.62 2.39
C SER A 304 -24.83 5.82 1.21
N ARG A 305 -24.31 4.61 1.02
CA ARG A 305 -24.71 3.68 -0.05
C ARG A 305 -25.36 2.43 0.51
N PRO A 306 -26.26 1.76 -0.23
CA PRO A 306 -26.90 0.53 0.20
C PRO A 306 -25.96 -0.67 -0.05
N ILE A 307 -24.77 -0.64 0.54
CA ILE A 307 -23.77 -1.72 0.46
C ILE A 307 -22.96 -1.74 1.76
N GLY A 308 -22.72 -2.94 2.28
CA GLY A 308 -21.89 -3.14 3.47
C GLY A 308 -20.41 -3.26 3.14
N ALA A 309 -19.55 -2.99 4.13
CA ALA A 309 -18.09 -3.10 4.00
C ALA A 309 -17.64 -4.51 3.64
N TYR A 310 -18.32 -5.53 4.16
CA TYR A 310 -18.08 -6.93 3.81
C TYR A 310 -18.36 -7.19 2.33
N GLU A 311 -19.54 -6.81 1.84
CA GLU A 311 -19.93 -7.01 0.44
C GLU A 311 -19.02 -6.24 -0.51
N LEU A 312 -18.69 -4.99 -0.15
CA LEU A 312 -17.77 -4.16 -0.92
C LEU A 312 -16.39 -4.82 -1.00
N ALA A 313 -15.82 -5.26 0.13
CA ALA A 313 -14.51 -5.91 0.18
C ALA A 313 -14.43 -7.15 -0.72
N LYS A 314 -15.45 -8.02 -0.67
CA LYS A 314 -15.54 -9.20 -1.55
C LYS A 314 -15.61 -8.80 -3.03
N ALA A 315 -16.43 -7.81 -3.37
CA ALA A 315 -16.60 -7.38 -4.75
C ALA A 315 -15.33 -6.75 -5.32
N VAL A 316 -14.63 -5.91 -4.56
CA VAL A 316 -13.43 -5.22 -5.07
C VAL A 316 -12.23 -6.14 -5.20
N GLU A 317 -12.09 -7.14 -4.30
CA GLU A 317 -11.12 -8.22 -4.45
C GLU A 317 -11.34 -8.95 -5.79
N GLU A 318 -12.58 -9.33 -6.07
CA GLU A 318 -12.92 -9.94 -7.35
C GLU A 318 -12.59 -9.00 -8.50
N LEU A 319 -12.94 -7.71 -8.43
CA LEU A 319 -12.69 -6.74 -9.50
C LEU A 319 -11.21 -6.40 -9.72
N GLY A 320 -10.29 -6.87 -8.87
CA GLY A 320 -8.85 -6.75 -9.07
C GLY A 320 -8.13 -5.83 -8.10
N ALA A 321 -8.76 -5.44 -6.99
CA ALA A 321 -8.03 -4.83 -5.87
C ALA A 321 -6.95 -5.80 -5.36
N GLY A 322 -5.79 -5.25 -4.99
CA GLY A 322 -4.71 -6.01 -4.36
C GLY A 322 -4.44 -5.61 -2.92
N GLU A 323 -5.16 -4.62 -2.39
CA GLU A 323 -5.07 -4.18 -1.00
C GLU A 323 -6.32 -3.36 -0.63
N ILE A 324 -6.77 -3.46 0.63
CA ILE A 324 -7.89 -2.68 1.16
C ILE A 324 -7.34 -1.73 2.23
N LEU A 325 -7.52 -0.43 2.00
CA LEU A 325 -7.39 0.57 3.04
C LEU A 325 -8.73 0.71 3.78
N LEU A 326 -8.82 0.14 4.98
CA LEU A 326 -10.05 0.07 5.75
C LEU A 326 -10.09 1.18 6.81
N ASN A 327 -10.76 2.28 6.47
CA ASN A 327 -11.00 3.38 7.40
C ASN A 327 -12.17 3.03 8.33
N CYS A 328 -12.41 3.88 9.33
CA CYS A 328 -13.61 3.82 10.15
C CYS A 328 -14.06 5.25 10.48
N ILE A 329 -15.21 5.66 9.94
CA ILE A 329 -15.73 7.02 10.12
C ILE A 329 -15.97 7.33 11.59
N ASP A 330 -16.44 6.35 12.36
CA ASP A 330 -16.81 6.54 13.76
C ASP A 330 -15.57 6.64 14.67
N CYS A 331 -14.44 6.02 14.29
CA CYS A 331 -13.19 6.08 15.05
C CYS A 331 -12.27 7.22 14.58
N ASP A 332 -12.56 7.86 13.45
CA ASP A 332 -11.65 8.83 12.85
C ASP A 332 -11.42 10.04 13.75
N GLY A 333 -10.15 10.33 14.01
CA GLY A 333 -9.72 11.43 14.88
C GLY A 333 -10.02 11.27 16.37
N GLN A 334 -10.61 10.16 16.83
CA GLN A 334 -10.96 9.95 18.24
C GLN A 334 -9.77 9.54 19.12
N GLY A 335 -8.77 8.85 18.55
CA GLY A 335 -7.59 8.39 19.29
C GLY A 335 -7.87 7.26 20.28
N CYS A 336 -9.00 6.58 20.15
CA CYS A 336 -9.48 5.53 21.05
C CYS A 336 -9.25 4.10 20.54
N GLY A 337 -8.39 3.93 19.53
CA GLY A 337 -8.10 2.65 18.91
C GLY A 337 -8.88 2.38 17.64
N PHE A 338 -8.50 1.30 16.97
CA PHE A 338 -9.13 0.85 15.73
C PHE A 338 -10.43 0.08 16.02
N ASP A 339 -11.33 0.03 15.04
CA ASP A 339 -12.53 -0.80 15.12
C ASP A 339 -12.17 -2.28 14.86
N ILE A 340 -11.88 -3.03 15.92
CA ILE A 340 -11.47 -4.43 15.85
C ILE A 340 -12.53 -5.32 15.19
N ASP A 341 -13.81 -5.08 15.48
CA ASP A 341 -14.91 -5.89 14.93
C ASP A 341 -15.00 -5.70 13.40
N LEU A 342 -14.80 -4.46 12.92
CA LEU A 342 -14.72 -4.13 11.50
C LEU A 342 -13.49 -4.76 10.83
N VAL A 343 -12.31 -4.58 11.40
CA VAL A 343 -11.05 -5.11 10.84
C VAL A 343 -11.14 -6.63 10.74
N LYS A 344 -11.65 -7.30 11.78
CA LYS A 344 -11.87 -8.74 11.77
C LYS A 344 -12.83 -9.17 10.68
N MET A 345 -13.98 -8.51 10.58
CA MET A 345 -15.01 -8.83 9.60
C MET A 345 -14.47 -8.79 8.16
N VAL A 346 -13.66 -7.77 7.83
CA VAL A 346 -13.14 -7.57 6.48
C VAL A 346 -11.93 -8.47 6.22
N SER A 347 -10.98 -8.58 7.16
CA SER A 347 -9.81 -9.45 7.00
C SER A 347 -10.17 -10.94 6.91
N ASP A 348 -11.20 -11.41 7.62
CA ASP A 348 -11.70 -12.77 7.47
C ASP A 348 -12.45 -12.99 6.14
N ALA A 349 -12.91 -11.92 5.48
CA ALA A 349 -13.72 -12.00 4.26
C ALA A 349 -12.88 -12.15 2.99
N VAL A 350 -11.70 -11.54 2.94
CA VAL A 350 -10.87 -11.42 1.74
C VAL A 350 -9.53 -12.16 1.87
N THR A 351 -8.87 -12.40 0.74
CA THR A 351 -7.53 -12.98 0.64
C THR A 351 -6.47 -11.97 0.19
N ILE A 352 -6.82 -10.69 0.10
CA ILE A 352 -5.90 -9.56 -0.15
C ILE A 352 -5.56 -8.83 1.16
N PRO A 353 -4.41 -8.14 1.26
CA PRO A 353 -4.03 -7.37 2.43
C PRO A 353 -5.09 -6.35 2.85
N VAL A 354 -5.29 -6.20 4.16
CA VAL A 354 -6.16 -5.19 4.76
C VAL A 354 -5.30 -4.30 5.65
N ILE A 355 -5.31 -3.00 5.38
CA ILE A 355 -4.69 -1.96 6.19
C ILE A 355 -5.75 -1.41 7.15
N ALA A 356 -5.55 -1.59 8.46
CA ALA A 356 -6.35 -0.94 9.48
C ALA A 356 -6.00 0.56 9.55
N SER A 357 -7.03 1.41 9.46
CA SER A 357 -6.91 2.86 9.44
C SER A 357 -8.00 3.51 10.30
N SER A 358 -7.75 4.75 10.73
CA SER A 358 -8.60 5.59 11.60
C SER A 358 -8.76 5.07 13.04
N GLY A 359 -8.33 5.89 14.01
CA GLY A 359 -8.59 5.66 15.45
C GLY A 359 -7.36 5.48 16.33
N ALA A 360 -6.19 5.16 15.78
CA ALA A 360 -4.97 5.03 16.56
C ALA A 360 -4.60 6.31 17.32
N GLY A 361 -4.34 6.18 18.62
CA GLY A 361 -3.87 7.29 19.48
C GLY A 361 -2.70 6.93 20.39
N THR A 362 -2.31 5.66 20.47
CA THR A 362 -1.22 5.14 21.33
C THR A 362 -0.57 3.94 20.66
N VAL A 363 0.61 3.51 21.15
CA VAL A 363 1.35 2.36 20.59
C VAL A 363 0.61 1.03 20.81
N GLU A 364 -0.15 0.91 21.90
CA GLU A 364 -0.90 -0.31 22.26
C GLU A 364 -2.03 -0.62 21.29
N HIS A 365 -2.61 0.41 20.65
CA HIS A 365 -3.62 0.21 19.62
C HIS A 365 -3.08 -0.55 18.40
N PHE A 366 -1.78 -0.48 18.12
CA PHE A 366 -1.15 -1.23 17.05
C PHE A 366 -1.00 -2.71 17.43
N SER A 367 -0.46 -3.00 18.62
CA SER A 367 -0.33 -4.38 19.09
C SER A 367 -1.70 -5.06 19.22
N GLU A 368 -2.74 -4.35 19.68
CA GLU A 368 -4.09 -4.89 19.78
C GLU A 368 -4.62 -5.37 18.42
N VAL A 369 -4.39 -4.59 17.36
CA VAL A 369 -4.84 -4.94 16.02
C VAL A 369 -4.09 -6.14 15.47
N PHE A 370 -2.76 -6.20 15.64
CA PHE A 370 -1.94 -7.34 15.20
C PHE A 370 -2.25 -8.64 15.97
N GLU A 371 -2.51 -8.56 17.28
CA GLU A 371 -2.85 -9.72 18.10
C GLU A 371 -4.22 -10.32 17.74
N LYS A 372 -5.20 -9.46 17.42
CA LYS A 372 -6.59 -9.89 17.22
C LYS A 372 -6.94 -10.17 15.76
N ASN A 373 -6.12 -9.75 14.79
CA ASN A 373 -6.45 -9.80 13.37
C ASN A 373 -5.25 -10.15 12.48
N LYS A 374 -5.55 -10.61 11.27
CA LYS A 374 -4.58 -10.75 10.17
C LYS A 374 -4.61 -9.49 9.32
N CYS A 375 -3.88 -8.44 9.70
CA CYS A 375 -3.85 -7.19 8.96
C CYS A 375 -2.52 -6.45 9.09
N ILE A 376 -2.34 -5.44 8.24
CA ILE A 376 -1.26 -4.44 8.31
C ILE A 376 -1.85 -3.18 8.97
N CYS A 377 -1.04 -2.37 9.63
CA CYS A 377 -1.49 -1.13 10.27
C CYS A 377 -0.78 0.08 9.66
N CYS A 378 -1.50 1.21 9.51
CA CYS A 378 -0.87 2.49 9.15
C CYS A 378 -0.49 3.25 10.44
N PRO A 379 0.80 3.46 10.76
CA PRO A 379 1.23 4.22 11.95
C PRO A 379 0.91 5.72 11.85
N CYS A 380 0.70 6.23 10.64
CA CYS A 380 0.52 7.64 10.39
C CYS A 380 -0.95 8.04 10.55
N ARG A 381 -1.22 8.99 11.46
CA ARG A 381 -2.45 9.78 11.37
C ARG A 381 -2.38 10.63 10.10
N TRP A 382 -3.34 10.42 9.21
CA TRP A 382 -3.45 11.06 7.90
C TRP A 382 -3.25 12.57 7.97
N HIS A 383 -2.32 13.10 7.17
CA HIS A 383 -2.14 14.54 7.02
C HIS A 383 -2.88 15.04 5.79
N PHE A 384 -3.83 15.96 6.00
CA PHE A 384 -4.62 16.58 4.93
C PHE A 384 -3.93 17.87 4.48
N PRO A 385 -3.44 17.98 3.22
CA PRO A 385 -3.02 19.26 2.69
C PRO A 385 -4.28 20.13 2.43
N SER A 386 -4.68 20.95 3.39
CA SER A 386 -5.70 21.98 3.20
C SER A 386 -5.04 23.29 2.73
N GLU A 387 -5.71 24.03 1.83
CA GLU A 387 -5.24 25.34 1.34
C GLU A 387 -5.35 26.48 2.37
N ARG A 388 -5.95 26.25 3.55
CA ARG A 388 -6.09 27.29 4.57
C ARG A 388 -4.87 27.31 5.49
N GLU A 389 -4.07 28.38 5.35
CA GLU A 389 -2.86 28.67 6.15
C GLU A 389 -3.07 28.62 7.67
N THR A 390 -4.31 28.62 8.17
CA THR A 390 -4.65 28.71 9.59
C THR A 390 -4.87 27.37 10.31
N ASP A 391 -4.99 26.23 9.60
CA ASP A 391 -5.26 24.93 10.26
C ASP A 391 -4.05 24.00 10.36
N VAL A 392 -2.88 24.42 9.86
CA VAL A 392 -1.63 23.67 9.99
C VAL A 392 -1.13 23.63 11.44
N GLN A 393 -1.63 24.52 12.32
CA GLN A 393 -1.25 24.59 13.74
C GLN A 393 -2.27 23.99 14.72
N THR A 394 -3.47 23.59 14.28
CA THR A 394 -4.59 23.30 15.21
C THR A 394 -5.06 21.84 15.24
N SER A 395 -4.32 20.90 14.67
CA SER A 395 -4.52 19.45 14.89
C SER A 395 -3.32 18.78 15.56
N ALA A 396 -2.62 19.51 16.43
CA ALA A 396 -1.63 19.01 17.37
C ALA A 396 -2.28 18.18 18.50
N LEU A 397 -3.03 17.14 18.14
CA LEU A 397 -3.26 15.98 19.00
C LEU A 397 -2.08 15.03 18.69
N SER A 398 -1.35 14.64 19.72
CA SER A 398 -0.09 13.88 19.66
C SER A 398 -0.15 12.73 18.65
N GLN A 399 0.55 12.87 17.51
CA GLN A 399 0.82 11.73 16.64
C GLN A 399 1.72 10.75 17.39
N VAL A 400 1.40 9.46 17.33
CA VAL A 400 2.27 8.43 17.90
C VAL A 400 3.51 8.35 17.01
N PRO A 401 4.74 8.55 17.55
CA PRO A 401 5.95 8.50 16.73
C PRO A 401 6.14 7.10 16.11
N ILE A 402 6.52 7.05 14.83
CA ILE A 402 6.68 5.78 14.09
C ILE A 402 7.70 4.87 14.77
N LEU A 403 8.84 5.42 15.20
CA LEU A 403 9.86 4.67 15.93
C LEU A 403 9.32 4.08 17.23
N SER A 404 8.52 4.83 17.99
CA SER A 404 7.91 4.31 19.22
C SER A 404 6.90 3.19 18.95
N VAL A 405 6.18 3.24 17.82
CA VAL A 405 5.32 2.13 17.39
C VAL A 405 6.17 0.90 17.03
N LYS A 406 7.24 1.08 16.25
CA LYS A 406 8.14 -0.03 15.87
C LYS A 406 8.79 -0.67 17.10
N GLU A 407 9.33 0.12 18.02
CA GLU A 407 9.92 -0.35 19.28
C GLU A 407 8.93 -1.17 20.10
N HIS A 408 7.70 -0.65 20.31
CA HIS A 408 6.65 -1.35 21.04
C HIS A 408 6.25 -2.68 20.40
N LEU A 409 6.15 -2.71 19.06
CA LEU A 409 5.79 -3.92 18.33
C LEU A 409 6.91 -4.97 18.35
N ILE A 410 8.18 -4.55 18.27
CA ILE A 410 9.33 -5.44 18.44
C ILE A 410 9.31 -6.06 19.85
N ASP A 411 9.07 -5.25 20.88
CA ASP A 411 8.94 -5.73 22.26
C ASP A 411 7.77 -6.70 22.44
N ALA A 412 6.70 -6.53 21.67
CA ALA A 412 5.56 -7.44 21.60
C ALA A 412 5.82 -8.71 20.75
N GLY A 413 7.00 -8.85 20.14
CA GLY A 413 7.40 -10.00 19.33
C GLY A 413 6.90 -9.97 17.88
N VAL A 414 6.50 -8.80 17.37
CA VAL A 414 6.15 -8.60 15.96
C VAL A 414 7.43 -8.35 15.16
N GLU A 415 7.62 -9.12 14.09
CA GLU A 415 8.76 -8.96 13.18
C GLU A 415 8.56 -7.73 12.27
N LEU A 416 9.51 -6.79 12.29
CA LEU A 416 9.44 -5.51 11.59
C LEU A 416 10.77 -5.18 10.90
N GLU A 417 10.75 -4.24 9.94
CA GLU A 417 11.98 -3.68 9.38
C GLU A 417 12.73 -2.85 10.45
N GLU A 418 13.94 -3.28 10.80
CA GLU A 418 14.84 -2.56 11.70
C GLU A 418 15.35 -1.27 11.04
N HIS A 419 15.09 -0.13 11.68
CA HIS A 419 15.64 1.15 11.22
C HIS A 419 17.12 1.23 11.58
N VAL A 420 17.99 1.09 10.57
CA VAL A 420 19.41 1.41 10.72
C VAL A 420 19.54 2.92 10.77
N GLY A 421 19.66 3.47 11.99
CA GLY A 421 19.84 4.90 12.22
C GLY A 421 20.91 5.49 11.31
N SER A 422 20.64 6.67 10.75
CA SER A 422 21.56 7.36 9.85
C SER A 422 22.94 7.53 10.51
N ALA A 423 23.97 6.98 9.87
CA ALA A 423 25.37 7.29 10.14
C ALA A 423 25.82 8.50 9.32
#